data_AF-A0A3D2C868-F1
#
_entry.id   AF-A0A3D2C868-F1
#
_cell.length_a   1.000
_cell.length_b   1.000
_cell.length_c   1.000
_cell.angle_alpha   90.00
_cell.angle_beta   90.00
_cell.angle_gamma   90.00
#
_symmetry.space_group_name_H-M   'P 1'
#
loop_
_entity.id
_entity.type
_entity.pdbx_description
1 polymer ?
#
loop_
_entity_poly.entity_id
_entity_poly.type
_entity_poly.pdbx_seq_one_letter_code
_entity_poly.pdbx_strand_id
1 'polypeptide(L)'
;MKPSRASIWVEVVLALSLITIITIVLNAGVFWLILKRGEEERRTDLAVALIDGMAAQLEVAARSSEGVGGLRPAEVLEAYTDSSIAFDELFIITANNRPVCVAAGSAPEVLDAGLRVALFGRKSDARVQGSVWGNRSVQVTAPVTVRGVSSAALRATLPLAAPSVYGSPSGFTLAHT
;
A
#
# COMPACT_ATOMS: atom_id res chain seq x y z
N MET A 1 58.49 -19.79 -18.11
CA MET A 1 57.03 -19.87 -18.35
C MET A 1 56.69 -18.79 -19.36
N LYS A 2 56.35 -19.15 -20.60
CA LYS A 2 56.04 -18.17 -21.66
C LYS A 2 54.66 -17.56 -21.37
N PRO A 3 54.49 -16.24 -21.40
CA PRO A 3 53.16 -15.65 -21.33
C PRO A 3 52.38 -16.10 -22.56
N SER A 4 51.31 -16.85 -22.35
CA SER A 4 50.35 -17.18 -23.40
C SER A 4 49.73 -15.86 -23.85
N ARG A 5 50.14 -15.36 -25.01
CA ARG A 5 49.47 -14.24 -25.67
C ARG A 5 48.08 -14.73 -26.05
N ALA A 6 47.09 -14.45 -25.22
CA ALA A 6 45.70 -14.60 -25.62
C ALA A 6 45.54 -13.88 -26.97
N SER A 7 45.02 -14.59 -27.98
CA SER A 7 44.75 -13.98 -29.28
C SER A 7 43.84 -12.78 -29.04
N ILE A 8 44.14 -11.63 -29.65
CA ILE A 8 43.36 -10.37 -29.54
C ILE A 8 41.85 -10.64 -29.70
N TRP A 9 41.49 -11.62 -30.54
CA TRP A 9 40.11 -12.08 -30.73
C TRP A 9 39.44 -12.66 -29.47
N VAL A 10 40.19 -13.37 -28.63
CA VAL A 10 39.68 -13.91 -27.36
C VAL A 10 39.36 -12.77 -26.39
N GLU A 11 40.23 -11.75 -26.30
CA GLU A 11 40.00 -10.57 -25.47
C GLU A 11 38.78 -9.78 -25.95
N VAL A 12 38.64 -9.59 -27.26
CA VAL A 12 37.48 -8.92 -27.87
C VAL A 12 36.18 -9.68 -27.59
N VAL A 13 36.16 -11.01 -27.78
CA VAL A 13 34.96 -11.82 -27.52
C VAL A 13 34.59 -11.80 -26.04
N LEU A 14 35.58 -11.85 -25.13
CA LEU A 14 35.35 -11.83 -23.69
C LEU A 14 34.83 -10.46 -23.25
N ALA A 15 35.40 -9.36 -23.76
CA ALA A 15 34.90 -8.01 -23.53
C ALA A 15 33.47 -7.83 -24.04
N LEU A 16 33.17 -8.29 -25.26
CA LEU A 16 31.82 -8.21 -25.83
C LEU A 16 30.81 -9.04 -25.03
N SER A 17 31.20 -10.24 -24.59
CA SER A 17 30.36 -11.11 -23.77
C SER A 17 30.08 -10.47 -22.41
N LEU A 18 31.09 -9.89 -21.77
CA LEU A 18 30.95 -9.20 -20.49
C LEU A 18 30.00 -8.00 -20.62
N ILE A 19 30.18 -7.17 -21.65
CA ILE A 19 29.29 -6.04 -21.94
C ILE A 19 27.85 -6.52 -22.16
N THR A 20 27.68 -7.63 -22.89
CA THR A 20 26.36 -8.21 -23.16
C THR A 20 25.70 -8.68 -21.86
N ILE A 21 26.42 -9.40 -21.00
CA ILE A 21 25.91 -9.87 -19.70
C ILE A 21 25.53 -8.67 -18.81
N ILE A 22 26.41 -7.66 -18.72
CA ILE A 22 26.16 -6.44 -17.95
C ILE A 22 24.88 -5.75 -18.47
N THR A 23 24.74 -5.65 -19.79
CA THR A 23 23.56 -5.03 -20.41
C THR A 23 22.28 -5.81 -20.11
N ILE A 24 22.32 -7.15 -20.14
CA ILE A 24 21.18 -8.00 -19.79
C ILE A 24 20.79 -7.79 -18.32
N VAL A 25 21.76 -7.78 -17.40
CA VAL A 25 21.50 -7.58 -15.96
C VAL A 25 20.94 -6.19 -15.69
N LEU A 26 21.48 -5.15 -16.32
CA LEU A 26 20.98 -3.78 -16.21
C LEU A 26 19.55 -3.66 -16.74
N ASN A 27 19.27 -4.21 -17.92
CA ASN A 27 17.92 -4.21 -18.48
C ASN A 27 16.94 -4.95 -17.58
N ALA A 28 17.30 -6.14 -17.08
CA ALA A 28 16.46 -6.89 -16.14
C ALA A 28 16.19 -6.09 -14.86
N GLY A 29 17.19 -5.39 -14.32
CA GLY A 29 17.03 -4.52 -13.16
C GLY A 29 16.10 -3.34 -13.41
N VAL A 30 16.20 -2.69 -14.58
CA VAL A 30 15.31 -1.59 -14.98
C VAL A 30 13.87 -2.09 -15.16
N PHE A 31 13.67 -3.21 -15.86
CA PHE A 31 12.34 -3.82 -16.01
C PHE A 31 11.72 -4.18 -14.67
N TRP A 32 12.51 -4.75 -13.76
CA TRP A 32 12.04 -5.05 -12.41
C TRP A 32 11.60 -3.79 -11.65
N LEU A 33 12.36 -2.69 -11.73
CA LEU A 33 11.99 -1.42 -11.11
C LEU A 33 10.71 -0.83 -11.71
N ILE A 34 10.52 -0.92 -13.02
CA ILE A 34 9.31 -0.44 -13.71
C ILE A 34 8.09 -1.24 -13.25
N LEU A 35 8.18 -2.57 -13.26
CA LEU A 35 7.08 -3.45 -12.81
C LEU A 35 6.74 -3.18 -11.35
N LYS A 36 7.76 -2.99 -10.51
CA LYS A 36 7.59 -2.66 -9.10
C LYS A 36 6.84 -1.34 -8.91
N ARG A 37 7.22 -0.28 -9.63
CA ARG A 37 6.51 1.01 -9.57
C ARG A 37 5.06 0.89 -10.05
N GLY A 38 4.82 0.17 -11.15
CA GLY A 38 3.46 -0.01 -11.68
C GLY A 38 2.54 -0.80 -10.75
N GLU A 39 3.05 -1.81 -10.03
CA GLU A 39 2.29 -2.52 -8.99
C GLU A 39 2.00 -1.63 -7.79
N GLU A 40 2.98 -0.83 -7.36
CA GLU A 40 2.82 0.13 -6.26
C GLU A 40 1.78 1.20 -6.59
N GLU A 41 1.83 1.78 -7.78
CA GLU A 41 0.84 2.75 -8.26
C GLU A 41 -0.56 2.12 -8.28
N ARG A 42 -0.72 0.93 -8.91
CA ARG A 42 -2.02 0.25 -8.97
C ARG A 42 -2.59 -0.07 -7.59
N ARG A 43 -1.77 -0.56 -6.66
CA ARG A 43 -2.22 -0.84 -5.30
C ARG A 43 -2.55 0.42 -4.51
N THR A 44 -1.82 1.51 -4.77
CA THR A 44 -2.12 2.80 -4.17
C THR A 44 -3.46 3.32 -4.68
N ASP A 45 -3.71 3.25 -5.99
CA ASP A 45 -4.98 3.68 -6.58
C ASP A 45 -6.16 2.84 -6.06
N LEU A 46 -5.97 1.53 -5.95
CA LEU A 46 -6.98 0.64 -5.34
C LEU A 46 -7.22 0.98 -3.87
N ALA A 47 -6.15 1.22 -3.09
CA ALA A 47 -6.27 1.62 -1.68
C ALA A 47 -7.03 2.94 -1.53
N VAL A 48 -6.73 3.93 -2.37
CA VAL A 48 -7.43 5.22 -2.40
C VAL A 48 -8.90 5.02 -2.76
N ALA A 49 -9.20 4.30 -3.82
CA ALA A 49 -10.58 4.04 -4.24
C ALA A 49 -11.39 3.28 -3.17
N LEU A 50 -10.77 2.31 -2.48
CA LEU A 50 -11.39 1.58 -1.37
C LEU A 50 -11.69 2.50 -0.19
N ILE A 51 -10.74 3.36 0.22
CA ILE A 51 -10.95 4.31 1.31
C ILE A 51 -12.02 5.34 0.95
N ASP A 52 -12.01 5.87 -0.27
CA ASP A 52 -13.01 6.83 -0.73
C ASP A 52 -14.41 6.20 -0.72
N GLY A 53 -14.51 4.93 -1.12
CA GLY A 53 -15.72 4.12 -1.00
C GLY A 53 -16.19 3.93 0.45
N MET A 54 -15.28 3.57 1.36
CA MET A 54 -15.58 3.44 2.79
C MET A 54 -16.02 4.78 3.40
N ALA A 55 -15.33 5.86 3.09
CA ALA A 55 -15.65 7.21 3.55
C ALA A 55 -17.06 7.64 3.09
N ALA A 56 -17.40 7.38 1.81
CA ALA A 56 -18.72 7.66 1.27
C ALA A 56 -19.81 6.83 1.98
N GLN A 57 -19.58 5.54 2.23
CA GLN A 57 -20.52 4.70 2.96
C GLN A 57 -20.74 5.18 4.40
N LEU A 58 -19.66 5.57 5.09
CA LEU A 58 -19.73 6.15 6.43
C LEU A 58 -20.51 7.47 6.44
N GLU A 59 -20.33 8.32 5.42
CA GLU A 59 -21.09 9.56 5.30
C GLU A 59 -22.58 9.31 5.05
N VAL A 60 -22.92 8.34 4.19
CA VAL A 60 -24.31 7.92 3.95
C VAL A 60 -24.92 7.36 5.23
N ALA A 61 -24.20 6.52 5.97
CA ALA A 61 -24.64 5.98 7.26
C ALA A 61 -24.83 7.09 8.31
N ALA A 62 -23.95 8.10 8.33
CA ALA A 62 -24.07 9.24 9.22
C ALA A 62 -25.33 10.09 8.92
N ARG A 63 -25.70 10.24 7.65
CA ARG A 63 -26.93 10.96 7.22
C ARG A 63 -28.19 10.14 7.46
N SER A 64 -28.18 8.84 7.20
CA SER A 64 -29.36 7.97 7.35
C SER A 64 -29.71 7.65 8.80
N SER A 65 -28.74 7.77 9.72
CA SER A 65 -28.95 7.60 11.16
C SER A 65 -29.79 8.70 11.83
N GLU A 66 -30.26 9.72 11.10
CA GLU A 66 -31.29 10.64 11.59
C GLU A 66 -32.66 9.94 11.77
N GLY A 67 -32.84 8.75 11.19
CA GLY A 67 -33.91 7.80 11.50
C GLY A 67 -33.48 6.67 12.44
N VAL A 68 -34.44 6.10 13.17
CA VAL A 68 -34.28 5.01 14.14
C VAL A 68 -33.78 3.73 13.43
N GLY A 69 -32.46 3.60 13.20
CA GLY A 69 -31.87 2.39 12.62
C GLY A 69 -30.62 2.54 11.74
N GLY A 70 -29.92 3.69 11.74
CA GLY A 70 -28.69 3.83 10.95
C GLY A 70 -27.54 2.92 11.41
N LEU A 71 -26.78 2.38 10.44
CA LEU A 71 -25.59 1.55 10.69
C LEU A 71 -24.57 2.30 11.56
N ARG A 72 -23.97 1.58 12.52
CA ARG A 72 -22.89 2.12 13.34
C ARG A 72 -21.59 2.13 12.53
N PRO A 73 -20.69 3.11 12.74
CA PRO A 73 -19.38 3.13 12.08
C PRO A 73 -18.58 1.84 12.28
N ALA A 74 -18.75 1.17 13.42
CA ALA A 74 -18.14 -0.12 13.70
C ALA A 74 -18.64 -1.23 12.76
N GLU A 75 -19.95 -1.31 12.51
CA GLU A 75 -20.54 -2.34 11.63
C GLU A 75 -20.06 -2.17 10.19
N VAL A 76 -19.91 -0.92 9.73
CA VAL A 76 -19.36 -0.64 8.39
C VAL A 76 -17.91 -1.12 8.31
N LEU A 77 -17.07 -0.78 9.30
CA LEU A 77 -15.66 -1.20 9.29
C LEU A 77 -15.49 -2.72 9.46
N GLU A 78 -16.32 -3.36 10.29
CA GLU A 78 -16.30 -4.82 10.51
C GLU A 78 -16.62 -5.59 9.22
N ALA A 79 -17.55 -5.09 8.39
CA ALA A 79 -17.84 -5.70 7.09
C ALA A 79 -16.62 -5.72 6.15
N TYR A 80 -15.69 -4.77 6.31
CA TYR A 80 -14.43 -4.75 5.55
C TYR A 80 -13.36 -5.66 6.16
N THR A 81 -13.36 -5.90 7.48
CA THR A 81 -12.43 -6.87 8.07
C THR A 81 -12.79 -8.32 7.76
N ASP A 82 -14.08 -8.61 7.55
CA ASP A 82 -14.53 -9.93 7.10
C ASP A 82 -14.29 -10.18 5.60
N SER A 83 -13.91 -9.14 4.86
CA SER A 83 -13.54 -9.27 3.46
C SER A 83 -12.15 -9.91 3.30
N SER A 84 -11.84 -10.45 2.12
CA SER A 84 -10.51 -11.01 1.81
C SER A 84 -9.38 -9.96 1.72
N ILE A 85 -9.63 -8.73 2.16
CA ILE A 85 -8.66 -7.63 2.13
C ILE A 85 -7.90 -7.64 3.46
N ALA A 86 -6.59 -7.89 3.39
CA ALA A 86 -5.72 -7.78 4.55
C ALA A 86 -5.45 -6.31 4.88
N PHE A 87 -5.77 -5.90 6.09
CA PHE A 87 -5.43 -4.58 6.65
C PHE A 87 -4.41 -4.74 7.78
N ASP A 88 -3.31 -4.01 7.72
CA ASP A 88 -2.38 -3.89 8.85
C ASP A 88 -3.00 -2.98 9.93
N GLU A 89 -3.70 -1.94 9.50
CA GLU A 89 -4.42 -1.00 10.36
C GLU A 89 -5.72 -0.58 9.67
N LEU A 90 -6.82 -0.49 10.42
CA LEU A 90 -8.08 0.07 9.97
C LEU A 90 -8.81 0.68 11.18
N PHE A 91 -8.92 2.00 11.21
CA PHE A 91 -9.54 2.69 12.34
C PHE A 91 -10.08 4.07 11.96
N ILE A 92 -10.99 4.57 12.80
CA ILE A 92 -11.48 5.95 12.77
C ILE A 92 -10.98 6.67 14.01
N ILE A 93 -10.38 7.84 13.84
CA ILE A 93 -9.89 8.68 14.94
C ILE A 93 -10.48 10.08 14.88
N THR A 94 -10.67 10.69 16.06
CA THR A 94 -11.14 12.08 16.18
C THR A 94 -10.00 13.08 16.23
N ALA A 95 -10.31 14.37 16.05
CA ALA A 95 -9.36 15.47 16.22
C ALA A 95 -8.69 15.53 17.62
N ASN A 96 -9.31 14.93 18.64
CA ASN A 96 -8.76 14.83 20.00
C ASN A 96 -7.86 13.60 20.20
N ASN A 97 -7.43 12.96 19.10
CA ASN A 97 -6.66 11.72 19.11
C ASN A 97 -7.33 10.57 19.87
N ARG A 98 -8.67 10.56 19.91
CA ARG A 98 -9.44 9.45 20.49
C ARG A 98 -9.97 8.55 19.37
N PRO A 99 -9.69 7.23 19.40
CA PRO A 99 -10.27 6.32 18.45
C PRO A 99 -11.78 6.21 18.66
N VAL A 100 -12.54 6.31 17.59
CA VAL A 100 -14.00 6.07 17.57
C VAL A 100 -14.26 4.58 17.36
N CYS A 101 -13.49 3.97 16.46
CA CYS A 101 -13.57 2.55 16.12
C CYS A 101 -12.18 2.10 15.67
N VAL A 102 -11.81 0.88 16.04
CA VAL A 102 -10.60 0.20 15.58
C VAL A 102 -11.04 -1.20 15.14
N ALA A 103 -10.89 -1.50 13.86
CA ALA A 103 -11.26 -2.78 13.29
C ALA A 103 -10.02 -3.66 13.01
N ALA A 104 -8.88 -3.04 12.66
CA ALA A 104 -7.60 -3.73 12.54
C ALA A 104 -6.45 -2.88 13.11
N GLY A 105 -5.43 -3.54 13.64
CA GLY A 105 -4.22 -2.90 14.15
C GLY A 105 -4.45 -2.07 15.41
N SER A 106 -3.81 -0.91 15.49
CA SER A 106 -3.92 0.00 16.64
C SER A 106 -3.92 1.45 16.17
N ALA A 107 -4.75 2.28 16.83
CA ALA A 107 -4.74 3.72 16.58
C ALA A 107 -3.47 4.35 17.18
N PRO A 108 -2.84 5.34 16.51
CA PRO A 108 -1.61 5.95 16.98
C PRO A 108 -1.84 6.84 18.20
N GLU A 109 -0.87 6.87 19.10
CA GLU A 109 -0.87 7.73 20.30
C GLU A 109 -0.65 9.21 19.97
N VAL A 110 -0.14 9.51 18.77
CA VAL A 110 0.15 10.87 18.30
C VAL A 110 -0.34 11.05 16.87
N LEU A 111 -0.94 12.21 16.59
CA LEU A 111 -1.36 12.58 15.24
C LEU A 111 -0.14 12.85 14.35
N ASP A 112 0.11 11.94 13.40
CA ASP A 112 1.09 12.16 12.35
C ASP A 112 0.61 13.16 11.27
N ALA A 113 1.46 13.43 10.29
CA ALA A 113 1.15 14.37 9.22
C ALA A 113 -0.09 13.98 8.40
N GLY A 114 -0.31 12.69 8.12
CA GLY A 114 -1.45 12.22 7.33
C GLY A 114 -2.78 12.43 8.07
N LEU A 115 -2.83 12.09 9.37
CA LEU A 115 -4.00 12.37 10.22
C LEU A 115 -4.27 13.86 10.32
N ARG A 116 -3.24 14.70 10.46
CA ARG A 116 -3.42 16.15 10.54
C ARG A 116 -3.98 16.74 9.24
N VAL A 117 -3.53 16.25 8.09
CA VAL A 117 -4.05 16.66 6.77
C VAL A 117 -5.52 16.27 6.64
N ALA A 118 -5.90 15.07 7.04
CA ALA A 118 -7.30 14.63 7.01
C ALA A 118 -8.19 15.41 8.00
N LEU A 119 -7.78 15.52 9.26
CA LEU A 119 -8.61 16.10 10.33
C LEU A 119 -8.77 17.62 10.22
N PHE A 120 -7.70 18.33 9.87
CA PHE A 120 -7.68 19.81 9.86
C PHE A 120 -7.68 20.38 8.44
N GLY A 121 -6.99 19.72 7.51
CA GLY A 121 -6.96 20.11 6.11
C GLY A 121 -8.18 19.63 5.31
N ARG A 122 -8.95 18.67 5.85
CA ARG A 122 -10.07 17.98 5.16
C ARG A 122 -9.69 17.45 3.77
N LYS A 123 -8.48 16.90 3.67
CA LYS A 123 -7.96 16.30 2.43
C LYS A 123 -7.52 14.87 2.70
N SER A 124 -7.71 14.00 1.71
CA SER A 124 -7.11 12.67 1.73
C SER A 124 -5.59 12.77 1.56
N ASP A 125 -4.88 11.84 2.18
CA ASP A 125 -3.43 11.72 2.13
C ASP A 125 -3.09 10.23 1.98
N ALA A 126 -2.37 9.89 0.91
CA ALA A 126 -1.92 8.54 0.62
C ALA A 126 -0.39 8.52 0.61
N ARG A 127 0.21 7.59 1.37
CA ARG A 127 1.65 7.47 1.52
C ARG A 127 2.06 6.01 1.55
N VAL A 128 3.18 5.71 0.91
CA VAL A 128 3.81 4.41 1.05
C VAL A 128 4.78 4.45 2.23
N GLN A 129 4.53 3.59 3.23
CA GLN A 129 5.42 3.39 4.36
C GLN A 129 6.27 2.12 4.18
N GLY A 130 7.39 2.07 4.90
CA GLY A 130 8.30 0.92 4.92
C GLY A 130 9.56 1.08 4.07
N SER A 131 10.36 0.02 4.04
CA SER A 131 11.65 -0.02 3.33
C SER A 131 11.48 -0.54 1.91
N VAL A 132 12.24 0.00 0.95
CA VAL A 132 12.29 -0.48 -0.44
C VAL A 132 12.56 -1.99 -0.52
N TRP A 133 13.29 -2.54 0.44
CA TRP A 133 13.69 -3.96 0.50
C TRP A 133 12.98 -4.76 1.62
N GLY A 134 12.07 -4.13 2.36
CA GLY A 134 11.34 -4.78 3.46
C GLY A 134 9.83 -4.78 3.24
N ASN A 135 9.08 -5.03 4.32
CA ASN A 135 7.63 -4.86 4.30
C ASN A 135 7.29 -3.41 4.00
N ARG A 136 6.42 -3.22 3.02
CA ARG A 136 5.87 -1.91 2.64
C ARG A 136 4.38 -1.98 2.72
N SER A 137 3.78 -0.85 3.03
CA SER A 137 2.34 -0.71 3.09
C SER A 137 1.93 0.63 2.49
N VAL A 138 0.75 0.66 1.88
CA VAL A 138 0.10 1.91 1.53
C VAL A 138 -0.76 2.31 2.71
N GLN A 139 -0.46 3.44 3.30
CA GLN A 139 -1.31 4.08 4.28
C GLN A 139 -2.13 5.16 3.58
N VAL A 140 -3.44 5.04 3.65
CA VAL A 140 -4.37 6.05 3.15
C VAL A 140 -5.16 6.58 4.33
N THR A 141 -5.23 7.91 4.43
CA THR A 141 -6.00 8.61 5.44
C THR A 141 -6.98 9.54 4.75
N ALA A 142 -8.26 9.45 5.09
CA ALA A 142 -9.31 10.30 4.52
C ALA A 142 -10.15 10.96 5.63
N PRO A 143 -10.61 12.21 5.42
CA PRO A 143 -11.60 12.82 6.31
C PRO A 143 -12.92 12.08 6.22
N VAL A 144 -13.56 11.84 7.37
CA VAL A 144 -14.89 11.23 7.43
C VAL A 144 -15.77 11.99 8.40
N THR A 145 -17.08 11.96 8.13
CA THR A 145 -18.08 12.50 9.05
C THR A 145 -18.68 11.35 9.84
N VAL A 146 -18.60 11.42 11.16
CA VAL A 146 -19.18 10.41 12.06
C VAL A 146 -20.16 11.10 13.00
N ARG A 147 -21.29 10.43 13.28
CA ARG A 147 -22.35 10.97 14.12
C ARG A 147 -21.82 11.45 15.46
N GLY A 148 -22.18 12.68 15.84
CA GLY A 148 -21.79 13.29 17.11
C GLY A 148 -20.30 13.70 17.20
N VAL A 149 -19.55 13.58 16.09
CA VAL A 149 -18.13 13.95 16.03
C VAL A 149 -17.94 15.04 14.96
N SER A 150 -17.38 16.18 15.36
CA SER A 150 -17.19 17.35 14.49
C SER A 150 -16.07 17.19 13.46
N SER A 151 -15.07 16.35 13.76
CA SER A 151 -13.99 16.00 12.85
C SER A 151 -13.44 14.61 13.18
N ALA A 152 -13.50 13.72 12.19
CA ALA A 152 -12.95 12.38 12.24
C ALA A 152 -12.15 12.07 10.96
N ALA A 153 -11.21 11.15 11.08
CA ALA A 153 -10.43 10.64 9.97
C ALA A 153 -10.45 9.11 9.99
N LEU A 154 -10.69 8.51 8.83
CA LEU A 154 -10.53 7.09 8.57
C LEU A 154 -9.10 6.88 8.10
N ARG A 155 -8.42 5.90 8.69
CA ARG A 155 -7.15 5.40 8.19
C ARG A 155 -7.28 3.93 7.88
N ALA A 156 -6.74 3.53 6.74
CA ALA A 156 -6.40 2.14 6.48
C ALA A 156 -4.96 2.02 5.99
N THR A 157 -4.30 0.96 6.43
CA THR A 157 -2.94 0.59 6.03
C THR A 157 -3.02 -0.79 5.38
N LEU A 158 -2.67 -0.89 4.10
CA LEU A 158 -2.71 -2.14 3.33
C LEU A 158 -1.30 -2.59 2.97
N PRO A 159 -0.96 -3.87 3.14
CA PRO A 159 0.35 -4.37 2.75
C PRO A 159 0.52 -4.39 1.23
N LEU A 160 1.66 -3.90 0.76
CA LEU A 160 2.10 -4.06 -0.61
C LEU A 160 2.73 -5.45 -0.76
N ALA A 161 2.16 -6.28 -1.62
CA ALA A 161 2.79 -7.55 -1.97
C ALA A 161 4.07 -7.28 -2.76
N ALA A 162 5.06 -8.15 -2.60
CA ALA A 162 6.23 -8.15 -3.46
C ALA A 162 5.79 -8.30 -4.93
N PRO A 163 6.49 -7.66 -5.89
CA PRO A 163 6.15 -7.79 -7.30
C PRO A 163 6.22 -9.27 -7.70
N SER A 164 5.07 -9.85 -8.07
CA SER A 164 5.02 -11.18 -8.67
C SER A 164 5.47 -11.06 -10.12
N VAL A 165 6.68 -11.51 -10.42
CA VAL A 165 7.13 -11.64 -11.80
C VAL A 165 6.38 -12.82 -12.41
N TYR A 166 5.41 -12.56 -13.28
CA TYR A 166 4.84 -13.59 -14.14
C TYR A 166 5.97 -14.24 -14.94
N GLY A 167 6.24 -15.53 -14.68
CA GLY A 167 7.30 -16.30 -15.34
C GLY A 167 8.58 -16.54 -14.52
N SER A 168 8.66 -16.12 -13.25
CA SER A 168 9.74 -16.59 -12.36
C SER A 168 9.46 -18.03 -11.89
N PRO A 169 10.45 -18.96 -11.88
CA PRO A 169 10.27 -20.30 -11.33
C PRO A 169 9.89 -20.30 -9.84
N SER A 170 10.15 -19.19 -9.12
CA SER A 170 9.69 -18.99 -7.73
C SER A 170 8.23 -18.54 -7.60
N GLY A 171 7.52 -18.29 -8.71
CA GLY A 171 6.08 -18.00 -8.72
C GLY A 171 5.18 -19.24 -8.55
N PHE A 172 5.76 -20.45 -8.56
CA PHE A 172 5.02 -21.71 -8.46
C PHE A 172 4.79 -22.23 -7.03
N THR A 173 5.28 -21.57 -5.99
CA THR A 173 5.25 -22.12 -4.61
C THR A 173 4.15 -21.61 -3.69
N LEU A 174 3.21 -20.79 -4.14
CA LEU A 174 2.07 -20.36 -3.29
C LEU A 174 0.74 -20.42 -4.04
N ALA A 175 0.38 -21.63 -4.45
CA ALA A 175 -1.01 -22.00 -4.72
C ALA A 175 -1.16 -23.47 -4.30
N HIS A 176 -1.30 -23.70 -2.98
CA HIS A 176 -1.94 -24.85 -2.33
C HIS A 176 -1.35 -25.04 -0.92
N THR A 177 -2.00 -24.42 0.07
CA THR A 177 -2.34 -25.02 1.38
C THR A 177 -3.49 -24.23 1.96
#